data_AF-A0A1F9P4C1-F1
#
_entry.id   AF-A0A1F9P4C1-F1
#
_cell.length_a   1.000
_cell.length_b   1.000
_cell.length_c   1.000
_cell.angle_alpha   90.00
_cell.angle_beta   90.00
_cell.angle_gamma   90.00
#
_symmetry.space_group_name_H-M   'P 1'
#
loop_
_entity.id
_entity.type
_entity.pdbx_description
1 polymer ?
#
loop_
_entity_poly.entity_id
_entity_poly.type
_entity_poly.pdbx_seq_one_letter_code
_entity_poly.pdbx_strand_id
1 'polypeptide(L)' 'MVRAVETNMAMIRYVASRLGELRERMVFLGGAATALLITDTATPDVRVTTDVDVIAEIGSKVEYCQTYSPK' A
#
# COMPACT_ATOMS: atom_id res chain seq x y z
N MET A 1 -2.99 -17.63 15.91
CA MET A 1 -2.11 -17.33 14.77
C MET A 1 -2.71 -16.15 14.04
N VAL A 2 -1.96 -15.06 13.83
CA VAL A 2 -2.45 -13.90 13.06
C VAL A 2 -2.46 -14.31 11.58
N ARG A 3 -3.56 -14.05 10.87
CA ARG A 3 -3.67 -14.32 9.42
C ARG A 3 -2.76 -13.36 8.66
N ALA A 4 -2.20 -13.81 7.54
CA ALA A 4 -1.33 -12.98 6.72
C ALA A 4 -2.06 -11.76 6.16
N VAL A 5 -3.35 -11.89 5.82
CA VAL A 5 -4.23 -10.75 5.51
C VAL A 5 -4.15 -9.66 6.59
N GLU A 6 -4.26 -10.02 7.87
CA GLU A 6 -4.23 -9.04 8.97
C GLU A 6 -2.86 -8.36 9.09
N THR A 7 -1.78 -9.11 8.89
CA THR A 7 -0.42 -8.56 8.87
C THR A 7 -0.23 -7.56 7.73
N ASN A 8 -0.66 -7.90 6.52
CA ASN A 8 -0.54 -7.02 5.36
C ASN A 8 -1.43 -5.77 5.52
N MET A 9 -2.65 -5.94 6.04
CA MET A 9 -3.55 -4.81 6.32
C MET A 9 -3.02 -3.88 7.40
N ALA A 10 -2.37 -4.40 8.44
CA ALA A 10 -1.72 -3.59 9.45
C ALA A 10 -0.57 -2.76 8.85
N MET A 11 0.20 -3.35 7.94
CA MET A 11 1.28 -2.66 7.23
C MET A 11 0.76 -1.56 6.31
N ILE A 12 -0.29 -1.83 5.52
CA ILE A 12 -0.95 -0.82 4.68
C ILE A 12 -1.48 0.33 5.54
N ARG A 13 -2.18 0.04 6.65
CA ARG A 13 -2.68 1.07 7.56
C ARG A 13 -1.55 1.93 8.13
N TYR A 14 -0.44 1.29 8.53
CA TYR A 14 0.74 2.00 8.99
C TYR A 14 1.30 2.94 7.93
N VAL A 15 1.59 2.44 6.71
CA VAL A 15 2.14 3.25 5.62
C VAL A 15 1.18 4.37 5.22
N ALA A 16 -0.12 4.09 5.09
CA ALA A 16 -1.15 5.07 4.78
C ALA A 16 -1.22 6.20 5.81
N SER A 17 -1.05 5.88 7.10
CA SER A 17 -0.99 6.92 8.15
C SER A 17 0.28 7.76 8.07
N ARG A 18 1.43 7.16 7.70
CA ARG A 18 2.71 7.86 7.58
C ARG A 18 2.80 8.74 6.34
N LEU A 19 2.08 8.39 5.27
CA LEU A 19 1.97 9.22 4.06
C LEU A 19 1.14 10.49 4.27
N GLY A 20 0.24 10.50 5.26
CA GLY A 20 -0.61 11.67 5.54
C GLY A 20 -1.45 12.06 4.32
N GLU A 21 -1.50 13.35 4.00
CA GLU A 21 -2.25 13.88 2.86
C GLU A 21 -1.76 13.36 1.50
N LEU A 22 -0.49 12.95 1.40
CA LEU A 22 0.07 12.41 0.15
C LEU A 22 -0.64 11.12 -0.29
N ARG A 23 -1.23 10.39 0.66
CA ARG A 23 -2.03 9.18 0.43
C ARG A 23 -3.16 9.43 -0.58
N GLU A 24 -3.79 10.60 -0.57
CA GLU A 24 -4.92 10.93 -1.46
C GLU A 24 -4.50 11.03 -2.93
N ARG A 25 -3.19 11.08 -3.20
CA ARG A 25 -2.60 11.11 -4.55
C ARG A 25 -2.02 9.77 -4.98
N MET A 26 -2.29 8.70 -4.23
CA MET A 26 -1.66 7.40 -4.38
C MET A 26 -2.69 6.26 -4.46
N VAL A 27 -2.34 5.23 -5.22
CA VAL A 27 -3.05 3.94 -5.24
C VAL A 27 -2.12 2.88 -4.68
N PHE A 28 -2.60 2.14 -3.67
CA PHE A 28 -1.90 0.99 -3.11
C PHE A 28 -2.07 -0.22 -4.01
N LEU A 29 -0.97 -0.92 -4.29
CA LEU A 29 -0.95 -2.11 -5.14
C LEU A 29 0.03 -3.17 -4.62
N GLY A 30 0.28 -4.19 -5.43
CA GLY A 30 1.20 -5.26 -5.10
C GLY A 30 0.64 -6.27 -4.09
N GLY A 31 1.54 -7.10 -3.54
CA GLY A 31 1.15 -8.25 -2.73
C GLY A 31 0.46 -7.88 -1.41
N ALA A 32 0.85 -6.76 -0.81
CA ALA A 32 0.20 -6.26 0.40
C ALA A 32 -1.27 -5.93 0.14
N ALA A 33 -1.56 -5.32 -1.01
CA ALA A 33 -2.89 -4.88 -1.39
C ALA A 33 -3.78 -6.02 -1.91
N THR A 34 -3.22 -7.15 -2.35
CA THR A 34 -3.98 -8.32 -2.80
C THR A 34 -5.02 -8.77 -1.78
N ALA A 35 -4.71 -8.70 -0.49
CA ALA A 35 -5.63 -9.02 0.61
C ALA A 35 -6.92 -8.18 0.59
N LEU A 36 -6.88 -6.94 0.09
CA LEU A 36 -8.04 -6.05 0.00
C LEU A 36 -8.97 -6.40 -1.17
N LEU A 37 -8.49 -7.18 -2.14
CA LEU A 37 -9.22 -7.53 -3.36
C LEU A 37 -9.87 -8.91 -3.28
N ILE A 38 -9.55 -9.71 -2.25
CA ILE A 38 -10.16 -11.02 -2.03
C ILE A 38 -11.48 -10.82 -1.29
N THR A 39 -12.59 -11.02 -2.01
CA THR A 39 -13.94 -10.92 -1.44
C THR A 39 -14.52 -12.27 -1.04
N ASP A 40 -13.98 -13.39 -1.56
CA ASP A 40 -14.41 -14.73 -1.20
C ASP A 40 -13.67 -15.22 0.05
N THR A 41 -14.41 -15.33 1.16
CA THR A 41 -13.90 -15.78 2.47
C THR A 41 -13.45 -17.23 2.51
N ALA A 42 -13.81 -18.05 1.51
CA ALA A 42 -13.36 -19.43 1.39
C ALA A 42 -11.98 -19.56 0.70
N THR A 43 -11.45 -18.46 0.17
CA THR A 43 -10.12 -18.43 -0.46
C THR A 43 -9.03 -18.71 0.58
N PRO A 44 -7.97 -19.46 0.22
CA PRO A 44 -6.77 -19.56 1.06
C PRO A 44 -6.21 -18.18 1.44
N ASP A 45 -5.55 -18.10 2.59
CA ASP A 45 -4.90 -16.87 3.05
C ASP A 45 -3.79 -16.42 2.08
N VAL A 46 -3.52 -15.12 2.05
CA VAL A 46 -2.41 -14.58 1.23
C VAL A 46 -1.06 -14.90 1.88
N ARG A 47 0.04 -14.66 1.16
CA ARG A 47 1.36 -14.64 1.80
C ARG A 47 1.57 -13.32 2.55
N VAL A 48 2.38 -13.35 3.60
CA VAL A 48 2.89 -12.13 4.23
C VAL A 48 3.83 -11.40 3.25
N THR A 49 3.73 -10.07 3.22
CA THR A 49 4.69 -9.19 2.53
C THR A 49 5.53 -8.40 3.52
N THR A 50 6.64 -7.84 3.04
CA THR A 50 7.59 -7.04 3.84
C THR A 50 7.57 -5.57 3.46
N ASP A 51 6.83 -5.22 2.42
CA ASP A 51 6.73 -3.91 1.78
C ASP A 51 5.29 -3.59 1.39
N VAL A 52 5.07 -2.31 1.04
CA VAL A 52 3.82 -1.76 0.51
C VAL A 52 4.17 -0.98 -0.74
N ASP A 53 3.61 -1.41 -1.87
CA ASP A 53 3.78 -0.71 -3.14
C ASP A 53 2.69 0.35 -3.31
N VAL A 54 3.07 1.50 -3.86
CA VAL A 54 2.17 2.57 -4.27
C VAL A 54 2.50 3.05 -5.67
N ILE A 55 1.49 3.51 -6.39
CA ILE A 55 1.63 4.23 -7.65
C ILE A 55 1.00 5.62 -7.49
N ALA A 56 1.64 6.63 -8.07
CA ALA A 56 1.16 8.00 -8.10
C ALA A 56 1.25 8.56 -9.51
N GLU A 57 0.32 9.44 -9.87
CA GLU A 57 0.43 10.23 -11.09
C GLU A 57 1.50 11.30 -10.92
N ILE A 58 2.42 11.38 -11.87
CA ILE A 58 3.52 12.35 -11.89
C ILE A 58 3.50 13.04 -13.25
N GLY A 59 3.16 14.33 -13.27
CA GLY A 59 3.12 15.14 -14.49
C GLY A 59 4.49 15.63 -14.93
N SER A 60 5.45 15.75 -14.01
CA SER A 60 6.82 16.17 -14.36
C SER A 60 7.89 15.70 -13.37
N LYS A 61 9.15 15.72 -13.80
CA LYS A 61 10.30 15.44 -12.93
C LYS A 61 10.43 16.46 -11.78
N VAL A 62 10.10 17.73 -12.03
CA VAL A 62 10.16 18.80 -11.00
C VAL A 62 9.16 18.50 -9.89
N GLU A 63 7.93 18.13 -10.25
CA GLU A 63 6.90 17.71 -9.31
C GLU A 63 7.36 16.52 -8.46
N TYR A 64 7.92 15.49 -9.10
CA TYR A 64 8.48 14.35 -8.37
C TYR A 64 9.51 14.79 -7.30
N CYS A 65 10.48 15.61 -7.70
CA CYS A 65 11.53 16.07 -6.80
C CYS A 65 11.02 16.95 -5.64
N GLN A 66 9.97 17.74 -5.87
CA GLN A 66 9.42 18.66 -4.86
C GLN A 66 8.45 17.99 -3.89
N THR A 67 7.66 17.01 -4.37
CA THR A 67 6.54 16.45 -3.61
C THR A 67 6.77 15.02 -3.14
N TYR A 68 7.42 14.18 -3.95
CA TYR A 68 7.48 12.73 -3.72
C TYR A 68 8.86 12.20 -3.34
N SER A 69 9.92 12.95 -3.66
CA SER A 69 11.29 12.55 -3.30
C SER A 69 11.44 12.51 -1.77
N PRO A 70 12.04 11.45 -1.21
CA PRO A 70 12.46 11.43 0.18
C PRO A 70 13.34 12.66 0.46
N LYS A 71 13.10 13.31 1.61
CA LYS A 71 13.97 14.36 2.13
C LYS A 71 15.06 13.76 3.01
#